data_AF-A0A1R2CXQ0-F1
#
_entry.id   AF-A0A1R2CXQ0-F1
#
_cell.length_a   1.000
_cell.length_b   1.000
_cell.length_c   1.000
_cell.angle_alpha   90.00
_cell.angle_beta   90.00
_cell.angle_gamma   90.00
#
_symmetry.space_group_name_H-M   'P 1'
#
loop_
_entity.id
_entity.type
_entity.pdbx_description
1 polymer ?
#
loop_
_entity_poly.entity_id
_entity_poly.type
_entity_poly.pdbx_seq_one_letter_code
_entity_poly.pdbx_strand_id
1 'polypeptide(L)'
;MNKEVYPTCQSSEINPLCYRLLDCYLATTTIPANFQCLKLKDLLYQTLTELYLSEIETIGWLILLEKIGLKNESVPPKTILLYTALKAKVHLGSAVHKEVLKLQSKYPSVIKDFRIWSSQIFVSDILNTPALGKRYRELSLPYECDTTNYNFYVDYILGVSPIYSSHLVCESRKPRKSNKVKNCENTDRNFIDEREFERIDG
;
A
#
# COMPACT_ATOMS: atom_id res chain seq x y z
N MET A 1 38.87 0.56 34.63
CA MET A 1 38.09 1.74 34.16
C MET A 1 37.01 1.23 33.22
N ASN A 2 35.78 1.08 33.73
CA ASN A 2 34.63 0.64 32.94
C ASN A 2 34.06 1.86 32.23
N LYS A 3 34.11 1.89 30.90
CA LYS A 3 33.38 2.87 30.10
C LYS A 3 31.96 2.37 29.95
N GLU A 4 31.04 3.01 30.65
CA GLU A 4 29.60 2.85 30.44
C GLU A 4 29.27 3.30 29.00
N VAL A 5 28.85 2.33 28.18
CA VAL A 5 28.32 2.58 26.85
C VAL A 5 26.84 2.89 27.03
N TYR A 6 26.48 4.17 26.98
CA TYR A 6 25.09 4.59 26.93
C TYR A 6 24.46 4.08 25.63
N PRO A 7 23.30 3.38 25.68
CA PRO A 7 22.54 3.09 24.48
C PRO A 7 21.92 4.39 23.99
N THR A 8 22.48 4.97 22.93
CA THR A 8 21.82 6.04 22.18
C THR A 8 20.56 5.47 21.55
N CYS A 9 19.44 5.68 22.23
CA CYS A 9 18.11 5.46 21.68
C CYS A 9 17.88 6.56 20.64
N GLN A 10 18.37 6.34 19.42
CA GLN A 10 17.97 7.16 18.28
C GLN A 10 16.49 6.88 18.05
N SER A 11 15.64 7.86 18.37
CA SER A 11 14.29 7.91 17.85
C SER A 11 14.41 7.87 16.33
N SER A 12 14.09 6.71 15.76
CA SER A 12 14.10 6.47 14.33
C SER A 12 12.93 7.22 13.71
N GLU A 13 13.06 8.55 13.63
CA GLU A 13 12.15 9.39 12.88
C GLU A 13 12.30 9.05 11.41
N ILE A 14 11.21 8.59 10.83
CA ILE A 14 11.17 8.25 9.41
C ILE A 14 11.23 9.55 8.63
N ASN A 15 12.15 9.62 7.67
CA ASN A 15 12.36 10.81 6.87
C ASN A 15 11.05 11.21 6.14
N PRO A 16 10.52 12.43 6.36
CA PRO A 16 9.28 12.88 5.71
C PRO A 16 9.35 12.84 4.18
N LEU A 17 10.56 12.92 3.61
CA LEU A 17 10.78 12.76 2.18
C LEU A 17 10.37 11.38 1.67
N CYS A 18 10.53 10.31 2.47
CA CYS A 18 10.11 8.97 2.09
C CYS A 18 8.59 8.89 1.90
N TYR A 19 7.81 9.53 2.77
CA TYR A 19 6.35 9.58 2.61
C TYR A 19 5.96 10.37 1.37
N ARG A 20 6.62 11.51 1.11
CA ARG A 20 6.39 12.28 -0.11
C ARG A 20 6.70 11.46 -1.38
N LEU A 21 7.79 10.70 -1.40
CA LEU A 21 8.11 9.82 -2.53
C LEU A 21 7.03 8.76 -2.77
N LEU A 22 6.47 8.18 -1.70
CA LEU A 22 5.36 7.23 -1.80
C LEU A 22 4.07 7.91 -2.31
N ASP A 23 3.76 9.12 -1.85
CA ASP A 23 2.62 9.89 -2.34
C ASP A 23 2.76 10.21 -3.83
N CYS A 24 3.93 10.69 -4.27
CA CYS A 24 4.23 10.92 -5.68
C CYS A 24 4.12 9.64 -6.51
N TYR A 25 4.60 8.51 -5.97
CA TYR A 25 4.52 7.21 -6.64
C TYR A 25 3.07 6.76 -6.82
N LEU A 26 2.24 6.85 -5.78
CA LEU A 26 0.82 6.49 -5.85
C LEU A 26 0.04 7.37 -6.83
N ALA A 27 0.44 8.63 -6.98
CA ALA A 27 -0.20 9.56 -7.92
C ALA A 27 0.22 9.33 -9.38
N THR A 28 1.43 8.80 -9.63
CA THR A 28 2.01 8.70 -10.97
C THR A 28 1.98 7.28 -11.55
N THR A 29 1.86 6.25 -10.72
CA THR A 29 1.94 4.85 -11.15
C THR A 29 0.54 4.25 -11.35
N THR A 30 0.37 3.47 -12.42
CA THR A 30 -0.84 2.68 -12.65
C THR A 30 -0.82 1.41 -11.81
N ILE A 31 -1.74 1.32 -10.85
CA ILE A 31 -1.79 0.24 -9.87
C ILE A 31 -2.78 -0.83 -10.38
N PRO A 32 -2.37 -2.11 -10.53
CA PRO A 32 -3.27 -3.16 -10.99
C PRO A 32 -4.37 -3.47 -9.96
N ALA A 33 -5.51 -3.99 -10.45
CA ALA A 33 -6.76 -4.12 -9.69
C ALA A 33 -6.64 -4.97 -8.40
N ASN A 34 -5.75 -5.96 -8.40
CA ASN A 34 -5.42 -6.79 -7.22
C ASN A 34 -4.85 -5.98 -6.04
N PHE A 35 -4.31 -4.78 -6.29
CA PHE A 35 -3.81 -3.87 -5.27
C PHE A 35 -4.76 -2.67 -4.99
N GLN A 36 -5.82 -2.49 -5.79
CA GLN A 36 -6.75 -1.35 -5.67
C GLN A 36 -7.72 -1.48 -4.50
N CYS A 37 -8.05 -2.69 -4.06
CA CYS A 37 -9.06 -2.93 -3.01
C CYS A 37 -8.52 -2.77 -1.57
N LEU A 38 -7.24 -2.43 -1.41
CA LEU A 38 -6.58 -2.33 -0.11
C LEU A 38 -6.27 -0.87 0.16
N LYS A 39 -6.22 -0.47 1.45
CA LYS A 39 -5.64 0.81 1.88
C LYS A 39 -4.13 0.82 1.57
N LEU A 40 -3.78 0.86 0.30
CA LEU A 40 -2.44 0.58 -0.23
C LEU A 40 -1.45 1.61 0.27
N LYS A 41 -1.88 2.87 0.39
CA LYS A 41 -1.12 3.93 1.03
C LYS A 41 -0.73 3.54 2.46
N ASP A 42 -1.69 3.09 3.26
CA ASP A 42 -1.42 2.64 4.63
C ASP A 42 -0.47 1.44 4.65
N LEU A 43 -0.64 0.48 3.73
CA LEU A 43 0.24 -0.69 3.64
C LEU A 43 1.67 -0.31 3.23
N LEU A 44 1.83 0.65 2.33
CA LEU A 44 3.13 1.19 1.92
C LEU A 44 3.79 1.90 3.11
N TYR A 45 3.05 2.74 3.83
CA TYR A 45 3.55 3.48 4.98
C TYR A 45 3.94 2.53 6.12
N GLN A 46 3.10 1.53 6.38
CA GLN A 46 3.43 0.46 7.32
C GLN A 46 4.69 -0.30 6.90
N THR A 47 4.85 -0.63 5.63
CA THR A 47 6.05 -1.36 5.17
C THR A 47 7.32 -0.52 5.29
N LEU A 48 7.22 0.77 4.96
CA LEU A 48 8.30 1.74 5.13
C LEU A 48 8.73 1.85 6.61
N THR A 49 7.75 1.93 7.53
CA THR A 49 7.99 2.03 8.98
C THR A 49 8.51 0.71 9.58
N GLU A 50 8.02 -0.44 9.11
CA GLU A 50 8.41 -1.76 9.61
C GLU A 50 9.88 -2.09 9.27
N LEU A 51 10.36 -1.65 8.10
CA LEU A 51 11.71 -1.92 7.61
C LEU A 51 12.68 -0.73 7.75
N TYR A 52 12.22 0.39 8.30
CA TYR A 52 12.98 1.63 8.44
C TYR A 52 13.76 1.97 7.16
N LEU A 53 13.03 2.13 6.05
CA LEU A 53 13.65 2.36 4.75
C LEU A 53 14.25 3.77 4.67
N SER A 54 15.49 3.86 4.20
CA SER A 54 16.09 5.13 3.79
C SER A 54 15.47 5.63 2.49
N GLU A 55 15.77 6.87 2.10
CA GLU A 55 15.27 7.47 0.86
C GLU A 55 15.70 6.67 -0.38
N ILE A 56 16.98 6.29 -0.45
CA ILE A 56 17.54 5.49 -1.54
C ILE A 56 16.92 4.08 -1.55
N GLU A 57 16.74 3.49 -0.37
CA GLU A 57 16.07 2.18 -0.23
C GLU A 57 14.61 2.23 -0.67
N THR A 58 13.92 3.34 -0.38
CA THR A 58 12.52 3.56 -0.78
C THR A 58 12.41 3.62 -2.30
N ILE A 59 13.31 4.36 -2.97
CA ILE A 59 13.34 4.43 -4.44
C ILE A 59 13.63 3.05 -5.04
N GLY A 60 14.63 2.34 -4.51
CA GLY A 60 14.96 0.98 -4.95
C GLY A 60 13.80 0.01 -4.76
N TRP A 61 13.10 0.13 -3.63
CA TRP A 61 11.90 -0.65 -3.36
C TRP A 61 10.79 -0.39 -4.37
N LEU A 62 10.49 0.88 -4.66
CA LEU A 62 9.46 1.25 -5.64
C LEU A 62 9.76 0.71 -7.04
N ILE A 63 11.03 0.74 -7.46
CA ILE A 63 11.45 0.15 -8.74
C ILE A 63 11.20 -1.37 -8.75
N LEU A 64 11.56 -2.08 -7.68
CA LEU A 64 11.32 -3.53 -7.58
C LEU A 64 9.83 -3.86 -7.52
N LEU A 65 9.06 -3.01 -6.85
CA LEU A 65 7.61 -3.16 -6.75
C LEU A 65 6.98 -3.07 -8.15
N GLU A 66 7.32 -2.08 -8.97
CA GLU A 66 6.80 -1.96 -10.33
C GLU A 66 7.26 -3.09 -11.26
N LYS A 67 8.54 -3.45 -11.19
CA LYS A 67 9.13 -4.38 -12.17
C LYS A 67 8.73 -5.83 -11.91
N ILE A 68 8.58 -6.20 -10.63
CA ILE A 68 8.37 -7.58 -10.19
C ILE A 68 7.10 -7.70 -9.36
N GLY A 69 6.95 -6.86 -8.32
CA GLY A 69 5.93 -7.03 -7.30
C GLY A 69 4.50 -6.93 -7.84
N LEU A 70 4.20 -5.89 -8.60
CA LEU A 70 2.86 -5.63 -9.16
C LEU A 70 2.44 -6.66 -10.21
N LYS A 71 3.39 -7.40 -10.81
CA LYS A 71 3.12 -8.45 -11.80
C LYS A 71 2.84 -9.81 -11.17
N ASN A 72 3.08 -9.96 -9.86
CA ASN A 72 3.00 -11.25 -9.20
C ASN A 72 1.65 -11.38 -8.49
N GLU A 73 0.69 -12.07 -9.11
CA GLU A 73 -0.66 -12.25 -8.55
C GLU A 73 -0.75 -13.42 -7.56
N SER A 74 0.27 -14.28 -7.51
CA SER A 74 0.25 -15.51 -6.70
C SER A 74 0.50 -15.27 -5.21
N VAL A 75 0.98 -14.10 -4.82
CA VAL A 75 1.43 -13.80 -3.46
C VAL A 75 0.53 -12.70 -2.85
N PRO A 76 0.18 -12.76 -1.56
CA PRO A 76 -0.61 -11.71 -0.93
C PRO A 76 0.06 -10.33 -1.05
N PRO A 77 -0.70 -9.25 -1.35
CA PRO A 77 -0.15 -7.90 -1.55
C PRO A 77 0.80 -7.43 -0.45
N LYS A 78 0.44 -7.60 0.83
CA LYS A 78 1.30 -7.18 1.96
C LYS A 78 2.62 -7.95 1.99
N THR A 79 2.61 -9.24 1.65
CA THR A 79 3.81 -10.08 1.58
C THR A 79 4.71 -9.64 0.43
N ILE A 80 4.13 -9.30 -0.74
CA ILE A 80 4.88 -8.74 -1.87
C ILE A 80 5.56 -7.43 -1.48
N LEU A 81 4.83 -6.52 -0.82
CA LEU A 81 5.38 -5.24 -0.35
C LEU A 81 6.58 -5.48 0.58
N LEU A 82 6.46 -6.38 1.55
CA LEU A 82 7.54 -6.73 2.47
C LEU A 82 8.74 -7.37 1.75
N TYR A 83 8.52 -8.30 0.82
CA TYR A 83 9.59 -8.99 0.10
C TYR A 83 10.36 -8.06 -0.83
N THR A 84 9.64 -7.25 -1.60
CA THR A 84 10.27 -6.28 -2.50
C THR A 84 11.08 -5.23 -1.71
N ALA A 85 10.54 -4.75 -0.59
CA ALA A 85 11.25 -3.81 0.28
C ALA A 85 12.50 -4.43 0.92
N LEU A 86 12.38 -5.64 1.47
CA LEU A 86 13.50 -6.35 2.08
C LEU A 86 14.59 -6.65 1.05
N LYS A 87 14.21 -7.05 -0.17
CA LYS A 87 15.16 -7.31 -1.26
C LYS A 87 15.88 -6.03 -1.69
N ALA A 88 15.20 -4.89 -1.81
CA ALA A 88 15.84 -3.60 -2.09
C ALA A 88 16.86 -3.23 -1.00
N LYS A 89 16.47 -3.37 0.26
CA LYS A 89 17.32 -3.06 1.41
C LYS A 89 18.59 -3.93 1.45
N VAL A 90 18.44 -5.24 1.24
CA VAL A 90 19.58 -6.18 1.16
C VAL A 90 20.49 -5.85 -0.02
N HIS A 91 19.92 -5.55 -1.19
CA HIS A 91 20.70 -5.26 -2.39
C HIS A 91 21.50 -3.96 -2.28
N LEU A 92 20.98 -2.95 -1.59
CA LEU A 92 21.64 -1.66 -1.37
C LEU A 92 22.66 -1.69 -0.23
N GLY A 93 22.95 -2.87 0.34
CA GLY A 93 24.05 -3.07 1.28
C GLY A 93 23.71 -2.82 2.75
N SER A 94 22.43 -2.65 3.09
CA SER A 94 22.02 -2.40 4.47
C SER A 94 21.99 -3.68 5.30
N ALA A 95 22.48 -3.58 6.54
CA ALA A 95 22.41 -4.68 7.50
C ALA A 95 20.97 -4.86 7.99
N VAL A 96 20.31 -5.94 7.53
CA VAL A 96 18.88 -6.20 7.80
C VAL A 96 18.61 -7.09 9.01
N HIS A 97 19.62 -7.41 9.82
CA HIS A 97 19.52 -8.46 10.84
C HIS A 97 18.44 -8.16 11.90
N LYS A 98 18.35 -6.91 12.37
CA LYS A 98 17.39 -6.50 13.41
C LYS A 98 15.96 -6.48 12.88
N GLU A 99 15.78 -5.99 11.67
CA GLU A 99 14.51 -5.89 10.95
C GLU A 99 13.97 -7.28 10.63
N VAL A 100 14.84 -8.18 10.19
CA VAL A 100 14.51 -9.58 9.90
C VAL A 100 14.06 -10.32 11.16
N LEU A 101 14.74 -10.13 12.30
CA LEU A 101 14.32 -10.71 13.57
C LEU A 101 12.95 -10.18 14.02
N LYS A 102 12.70 -8.88 13.86
CA LYS A 102 11.40 -8.24 14.16
C LYS A 102 10.29 -8.72 13.22
N LEU A 103 10.61 -8.96 11.95
CA LEU A 103 9.66 -9.52 10.99
C LEU A 103 9.37 -11.00 11.28
N GLN A 104 10.37 -11.77 11.69
CA GLN A 104 10.21 -13.18 12.04
C GLN A 104 9.32 -13.38 13.27
N SER A 105 9.40 -12.49 14.26
CA SER A 105 8.51 -12.56 15.43
C SER A 105 7.05 -12.28 15.08
N LYS A 106 6.78 -11.43 14.07
CA LYS A 106 5.43 -11.13 13.58
C LYS A 106 4.92 -12.15 12.55
N TYR A 107 5.82 -12.67 11.73
CA TYR A 107 5.54 -13.59 10.62
C TYR A 107 6.57 -14.74 10.62
N PRO A 108 6.30 -15.86 11.32
CA PRO A 108 7.29 -16.91 11.55
C PRO A 108 7.87 -17.56 10.29
N SER A 109 7.09 -17.66 9.20
CA SER A 109 7.54 -18.26 7.93
C SER A 109 8.23 -17.28 6.99
N VAL A 110 8.18 -15.97 7.28
CA VAL A 110 8.52 -14.90 6.32
C VAL A 110 9.93 -15.02 5.75
N ILE A 111 10.90 -15.45 6.56
CA ILE A 111 12.30 -15.60 6.14
C ILE A 111 12.46 -16.77 5.18
N LYS A 112 11.83 -17.90 5.47
CA LYS A 112 11.94 -19.11 4.64
C LYS A 112 11.34 -18.84 3.27
N ASP A 113 10.14 -18.26 3.28
CA ASP A 113 9.39 -17.93 2.08
C ASP A 113 10.10 -16.81 1.28
N PHE A 114 10.63 -15.79 1.97
CA PHE A 114 11.47 -14.76 1.34
C PHE A 114 12.71 -15.33 0.69
N ARG A 115 13.43 -16.26 1.34
CA ARG A 115 14.64 -16.86 0.76
C ARG A 115 14.32 -17.56 -0.56
N ILE A 116 13.26 -18.37 -0.59
CA ILE A 116 12.79 -19.06 -1.79
C ILE A 116 12.44 -18.05 -2.88
N TRP A 117 11.58 -17.07 -2.56
CA TRP A 117 11.17 -16.02 -3.50
C TRP A 117 12.36 -15.21 -4.03
N SER A 118 13.28 -14.82 -3.14
CA SER A 118 14.43 -13.98 -3.47
C SER A 118 15.46 -14.67 -4.36
N SER A 119 15.53 -16.00 -4.32
CA SER A 119 16.47 -16.80 -5.12
C SER A 119 16.09 -16.87 -6.60
N GLN A 120 14.82 -16.62 -6.91
CA GLN A 120 14.28 -16.64 -8.26
C GLN A 120 14.41 -15.29 -8.97
N ILE A 121 14.87 -14.25 -8.27
CA ILE A 121 14.84 -12.87 -8.72
C ILE A 121 16.25 -12.29 -8.77
N PHE A 122 16.72 -12.01 -10.00
CA PHE A 122 17.96 -11.32 -10.27
C PHE A 122 17.72 -9.80 -10.27
N VAL A 123 18.34 -9.10 -9.33
CA VAL A 123 18.09 -7.68 -9.05
C VAL A 123 19.15 -6.76 -9.66
N SER A 124 20.33 -7.29 -9.98
CA SER A 124 21.47 -6.54 -10.53
C SER A 124 21.12 -5.76 -11.79
N ASP A 125 20.25 -6.31 -12.63
CA ASP A 125 19.87 -5.69 -13.90
C ASP A 125 18.73 -4.66 -13.75
N ILE A 126 18.03 -4.71 -12.62
CA ILE A 126 16.86 -3.88 -12.31
C ILE A 126 17.27 -2.66 -11.48
N LEU A 127 18.12 -2.87 -10.48
CA LEU A 127 18.62 -1.82 -9.58
C LEU A 127 20.06 -1.48 -9.92
N ASN A 128 20.23 -0.49 -10.80
CA ASN A 128 21.50 0.15 -11.08
C ASN A 128 21.45 1.64 -10.72
N THR A 129 22.61 2.26 -10.51
CA THR A 129 22.72 3.68 -10.14
C THR A 129 22.00 4.61 -11.13
N PRO A 130 22.09 4.41 -12.46
CA PRO A 130 21.31 5.19 -13.41
C PRO A 130 19.80 5.08 -13.21
N ALA A 131 19.27 3.88 -12.95
CA ALA A 131 17.84 3.65 -12.72
C ALA A 131 17.36 4.33 -11.42
N LEU A 132 18.16 4.24 -10.35
CA LEU A 132 17.87 4.95 -9.09
C LEU A 132 17.84 6.46 -9.32
N GLY A 133 18.86 7.01 -9.98
CA GLY A 133 18.93 8.45 -10.27
C GLY A 133 17.79 8.93 -11.16
N LYS A 134 17.41 8.15 -12.17
CA LYS A 134 16.26 8.45 -13.04
C LYS A 134 14.96 8.48 -12.24
N ARG A 135 14.68 7.42 -11.48
CA ARG A 135 13.44 7.32 -10.69
C ARG A 135 13.37 8.38 -9.60
N TYR A 136 14.51 8.70 -9.00
CA TYR A 136 14.58 9.80 -8.03
C TYR A 136 14.15 11.12 -8.64
N ARG A 137 14.66 11.47 -9.83
CA ARG A 137 14.26 12.71 -10.51
C ARG A 137 12.77 12.71 -10.83
N GLU A 138 12.23 11.61 -11.33
CA GLU A 138 10.79 11.49 -11.63
C GLU A 138 9.91 11.72 -10.39
N LEU A 139 10.32 11.21 -9.22
CA LEU A 139 9.54 11.31 -7.98
C LEU A 139 9.84 12.57 -7.14
N SER A 140 11.01 13.18 -7.33
CA SER A 140 11.46 14.37 -6.58
C SER A 140 11.07 15.70 -7.23
N LEU A 141 10.65 15.68 -8.50
CA LEU A 141 10.09 16.86 -9.16
C LEU A 141 8.95 17.44 -8.31
N PRO A 142 8.85 18.78 -8.19
CA PRO A 142 7.67 19.40 -7.61
C PRO A 142 6.48 18.91 -8.44
N TYR A 143 5.55 18.26 -7.77
CA TYR A 143 4.30 17.84 -8.37
C TYR A 143 3.55 19.11 -8.75
N GLU A 144 3.74 19.60 -9.97
CA GLU A 144 2.83 20.56 -10.60
C GLU A 144 1.54 19.82 -10.91
N CYS A 145 0.79 19.52 -9.86
CA CYS A 145 -0.53 18.97 -10.02
C CYS A 145 -1.35 19.40 -8.81
N ASP A 146 -2.17 20.40 -9.08
CA ASP A 146 -3.45 20.68 -8.44
C ASP A 146 -4.42 19.47 -8.43
N THR A 147 -3.97 18.25 -8.73
CA THR A 147 -4.77 17.05 -8.56
C THR A 147 -4.67 16.60 -7.11
N THR A 148 -5.41 17.32 -6.28
CA THR A 148 -6.00 16.77 -5.06
C THR A 148 -6.52 15.36 -5.41
N ASN A 149 -5.95 14.32 -4.81
CA ASN A 149 -6.38 12.95 -5.08
C ASN A 149 -7.78 12.75 -4.49
N TYR A 150 -8.81 13.08 -5.26
CA TYR A 150 -10.20 13.00 -4.85
C TYR A 150 -10.60 11.58 -4.44
N ASN A 151 -9.96 10.55 -4.99
CA ASN A 151 -10.22 9.16 -4.58
C ASN A 151 -9.83 8.93 -3.11
N PHE A 152 -8.73 9.52 -2.63
CA PHE A 152 -8.37 9.46 -1.20
C PHE A 152 -9.45 10.11 -0.32
N TYR A 153 -9.98 11.26 -0.71
CA TYR A 153 -11.03 11.95 0.06
C TYR A 153 -12.36 11.20 0.00
N VAL A 154 -12.70 10.63 -1.15
CA VAL A 154 -13.88 9.79 -1.32
C VAL A 154 -13.77 8.54 -0.45
N ASP A 155 -12.65 7.81 -0.50
CA ASP A 155 -12.42 6.62 0.32
C ASP A 155 -12.40 6.94 1.82
N TYR A 156 -11.83 8.10 2.19
CA TYR A 156 -11.86 8.59 3.56
C TYR A 156 -13.31 8.89 3.99
N ILE A 157 -14.04 9.71 3.24
CA ILE A 157 -15.43 10.08 3.56
C ILE A 157 -16.34 8.85 3.61
N LEU A 158 -16.21 7.92 2.66
CA LEU A 158 -16.96 6.67 2.63
C LEU A 158 -16.59 5.75 3.80
N GLY A 159 -15.30 5.71 4.17
CA GLY A 159 -14.81 4.92 5.29
C GLY A 159 -15.19 5.46 6.67
N VAL A 160 -15.35 6.78 6.81
CA VAL A 160 -15.81 7.43 8.07
C VAL A 160 -17.33 7.53 8.11
N SER A 161 -18.03 7.36 6.98
CA SER A 161 -19.49 7.42 6.93
C SER A 161 -20.12 6.14 7.52
N PRO A 162 -20.93 6.24 8.59
CA PRO A 162 -21.61 5.10 9.18
C PRO A 162 -22.66 4.47 8.24
N ILE A 163 -23.09 5.20 7.21
CA ILE A 163 -24.10 4.75 6.23
C ILE A 163 -23.49 3.79 5.19
N TYR A 164 -22.22 4.00 4.80
CA TYR A 164 -21.56 3.22 3.74
C TYR A 164 -20.63 2.11 4.25
N SER A 165 -20.13 2.23 5.48
CA SER A 165 -19.35 1.17 6.13
C SER A 165 -20.13 -0.15 6.30
N SER A 166 -21.47 -0.10 6.37
CA SER A 166 -22.34 -1.27 6.43
C SER A 166 -22.47 -2.00 5.08
N HIS A 167 -22.44 -1.27 3.95
CA HIS A 167 -22.54 -1.84 2.61
C HIS A 167 -21.26 -2.59 2.19
N LEU A 168 -20.08 -2.07 2.51
CA LEU A 168 -18.80 -2.75 2.22
C LEU A 168 -18.59 -4.03 3.06
N VAL A 169 -19.18 -4.09 4.25
CA VAL A 169 -19.19 -5.32 5.07
C VAL A 169 -20.16 -6.36 4.50
N CYS A 170 -21.19 -5.93 3.77
CA CYS A 170 -22.25 -6.81 3.27
C CYS A 170 -21.88 -7.57 1.98
N GLU A 171 -21.01 -7.04 1.11
CA GLU A 171 -20.60 -7.75 -0.12
C GLU A 171 -19.64 -8.93 0.14
N SER A 172 -18.99 -8.98 1.30
CA SER A 172 -18.07 -10.09 1.67
C SER A 172 -18.78 -11.39 2.06
N ARG A 173 -20.12 -11.38 2.19
CA ARG A 173 -20.90 -12.57 2.55
C ARG A 173 -21.47 -13.20 1.28
N LYS A 174 -20.78 -14.24 0.77
CA LYS A 174 -21.40 -15.21 -0.16
C LYS A 174 -22.79 -15.61 0.38
N PRO A 175 -23.85 -15.61 -0.44
CA PRO A 175 -25.17 -16.00 0.02
C PRO A 175 -25.13 -17.49 0.38
N ARG A 176 -25.15 -17.81 1.68
CA ARG A 176 -25.52 -19.15 2.14
C ARG A 176 -26.99 -19.31 1.79
N LYS A 177 -27.30 -20.25 0.88
CA LYS A 177 -28.66 -20.73 0.66
C LYS A 177 -29.17 -21.30 1.99
N SER A 178 -30.05 -20.57 2.67
CA SER A 178 -30.94 -21.17 3.67
C SER A 178 -32.31 -20.53 3.60
N ASN A 179 -33.25 -21.38 3.22
CA ASN A 179 -34.71 -21.40 3.42
C ASN A 179 -35.43 -20.15 3.96
N LYS A 180 -36.52 -19.84 3.25
CA LYS A 180 -37.66 -18.97 3.60
C LYS A 180 -37.92 -18.85 5.10
N VAL A 181 -38.26 -17.64 5.57
CA VAL A 181 -39.59 -17.27 6.10
C VAL A 181 -39.67 -15.77 6.47
N LYS A 182 -40.68 -15.11 5.86
CA LYS A 182 -41.56 -13.97 6.24
C LYS A 182 -41.03 -12.58 6.65
N ASN A 183 -41.39 -11.62 5.78
CA ASN A 183 -41.96 -10.28 5.98
C ASN A 183 -41.49 -9.42 7.18
N CYS A 184 -40.88 -8.28 6.85
CA CYS A 184 -41.37 -6.98 7.30
C CYS A 184 -40.96 -5.90 6.26
N GLU A 185 -41.92 -5.04 5.96
CA GLU A 185 -41.82 -3.90 5.05
C GLU A 185 -40.73 -2.92 5.51
N ASN A 186 -39.95 -2.41 4.56
CA ASN A 186 -39.64 -0.99 4.55
C ASN A 186 -39.37 -0.56 3.10
N THR A 187 -40.05 0.51 2.77
CA THR A 187 -40.35 1.00 1.44
C THR A 187 -39.10 1.57 0.77
N ASP A 188 -38.66 0.96 -0.33
CA ASP A 188 -37.78 1.63 -1.30
C ASP A 188 -38.51 2.84 -1.87
N ARG A 189 -38.24 4.02 -1.30
CA ARG A 189 -38.63 5.30 -1.89
C ARG A 189 -37.45 5.88 -2.65
N ASN A 190 -37.21 5.32 -3.83
CA ASN A 190 -36.53 6.00 -4.93
C ASN A 190 -37.34 5.76 -6.20
N PHE A 191 -38.63 6.12 -6.16
CA PHE A 191 -39.45 6.24 -7.36
C PHE A 191 -39.38 7.70 -7.80
N ILE A 192 -38.63 7.96 -8.86
CA ILE A 192 -38.58 9.28 -9.51
C ILE A 192 -39.88 9.40 -10.32
N ASP A 193 -40.75 10.35 -9.93
CA ASP A 193 -41.98 10.64 -10.66
C ASP A 193 -41.63 11.49 -11.89
N GLU A 194 -41.63 10.87 -13.07
CA GLU A 194 -41.26 11.51 -14.34
C GLU A 194 -42.15 12.72 -14.70
N ARG A 195 -43.28 12.92 -14.01
CA ARG A 195 -44.19 14.07 -14.19
C ARG A 195 -43.72 15.36 -13.52
N GLU A 196 -42.62 15.34 -12.78
CA GLU A 196 -42.05 16.54 -12.17
C GLU A 196 -41.35 17.46 -13.21
N PHE A 197 -40.86 16.89 -14.31
CA PHE A 197 -40.18 17.65 -15.38
C PHE A 197 -41.13 18.45 -16.28
N GLU A 198 -42.41 18.12 -16.32
CA GLU A 198 -43.39 18.84 -17.15
C GLU A 198 -43.85 20.18 -16.53
N ARG A 199 -43.51 20.46 -15.27
CA ARG A 199 -43.92 21.70 -14.57
C ARG A 199 -42.94 22.86 -14.71
N ILE A 200 -41.78 22.64 -15.34
CA ILE A 200 -40.70 23.64 -15.38
C ILE A 200 -40.83 24.57 -16.60
N ASP A 201 -41.56 24.17 -17.66
CA ASP A 201 -41.66 24.93 -18.91
C ASP A 201 -43.09 25.44 -19.23
N GLY A 202 -43.98 25.53 -18.23
CA GLY A 202 -45.36 26.04 -18.36
C GLY A 202 -45.56 27.44 -17.82
#